data_AF-A0A3A5MGF4-F1
#
_entry.id   AF-A0A3A5MGF4-F1
#
_cell.length_a   1.000
_cell.length_b   1.000
_cell.length_c   1.000
_cell.angle_alpha   90.00
_cell.angle_beta   90.00
_cell.angle_gamma   90.00
#
_symmetry.space_group_name_H-M   'P 1'
#
loop_
_entity.id
_entity.type
_entity.pdbx_description
1 polymer ?
#
loop_
_entity_poly.entity_id
_entity_poly.type
_entity_poly.pdbx_seq_one_letter_code
_entity_poly.pdbx_strand_id
1 'polypeptide(L)'
;MSAYSMVTSPGPAVHRTPDRRWLRLAIVAGALAWAGSIWALAAAGTYDTVTPAFLPQALAQDLVNLVVAAPTLVVCAILARRGSVRGLLVLLGVLGYTVYNYVIYVFSIPFGPLYPLWTAVLGLSLFAVIGGLRSLPAASIAARFRSERAARVAAWVLLVVAGLFALIWLREDVPALLAGTPQGSSVDLDLPTNPVHTLDYIFFLPSAFLVGTGLLHRRPFAYPATAAFLVFMIFTCVPIVVTPFVQAAIGQTPAWSLLGPIGALALVMLGSVLWLLATVTGKSEPADAATVRLGEGDGVAVEGEDKI
;
A
#
# COMPACT_ATOMS: atom_id res chain seq x y z
N MET A 1 -19.51 -7.38 -61.31
CA MET A 1 -18.49 -8.01 -60.45
C MET A 1 -18.73 -7.55 -59.02
N SER A 2 -19.35 -8.40 -58.21
CA SER A 2 -19.71 -8.10 -56.82
C SER A 2 -18.64 -8.71 -55.91
N ALA A 3 -17.95 -7.89 -55.12
CA ALA A 3 -17.00 -8.36 -54.11
C ALA A 3 -17.65 -8.24 -52.73
N TYR A 4 -17.92 -9.41 -52.15
CA TYR A 4 -18.45 -9.61 -50.80
C TYR A 4 -17.51 -9.01 -49.75
N SER A 5 -17.98 -8.04 -48.96
CA SER A 5 -17.32 -7.59 -47.74
C SER A 5 -17.64 -8.56 -46.61
N MET A 6 -16.63 -9.33 -46.19
CA MET A 6 -16.74 -10.24 -45.05
C MET A 6 -16.66 -9.42 -43.76
N VAL A 7 -17.81 -9.10 -43.17
CA VAL A 7 -17.91 -8.53 -41.83
C VAL A 7 -17.53 -9.62 -40.83
N THR A 8 -16.34 -9.53 -40.26
CA THR A 8 -15.94 -10.35 -39.11
C THR A 8 -16.64 -9.80 -37.86
N SER A 9 -17.67 -10.48 -37.37
CA SER A 9 -18.28 -10.18 -36.07
C SER A 9 -17.22 -10.27 -34.96
N PRO A 10 -17.11 -9.28 -34.05
CA PRO A 10 -16.29 -9.41 -32.87
C PRO A 10 -16.84 -10.56 -32.00
N GLY A 11 -15.99 -11.53 -31.69
CA GLY A 11 -16.35 -12.64 -30.81
C GLY A 11 -16.81 -12.15 -29.43
N PRO A 12 -17.61 -12.94 -28.70
CA PRO A 12 -18.17 -12.53 -27.42
C PRO A 12 -17.05 -12.15 -26.45
N ALA A 13 -17.10 -10.91 -25.96
CA ALA A 13 -16.20 -10.44 -24.92
C ALA A 13 -16.38 -11.32 -23.68
N VAL A 14 -15.43 -12.21 -23.42
CA VAL A 14 -15.40 -13.06 -22.23
C VAL A 14 -15.37 -12.14 -21.01
N HIS A 15 -16.53 -11.93 -20.41
CA HIS A 15 -16.67 -11.27 -19.11
C HIS A 15 -16.01 -12.15 -18.06
N ARG A 16 -14.69 -12.00 -17.87
CA ARG A 16 -13.99 -12.61 -16.74
C ARG A 16 -14.54 -11.95 -15.49
N THR A 17 -15.26 -12.72 -14.68
CA THR A 17 -15.55 -12.32 -13.31
C THR A 17 -14.21 -12.01 -12.63
N PRO A 18 -14.07 -10.85 -11.94
CA PRO A 18 -12.79 -10.48 -11.35
C PRO A 18 -12.33 -11.58 -10.39
N ASP A 19 -11.11 -12.09 -10.57
CA ASP A 19 -10.56 -13.10 -9.67
C ASP A 19 -10.42 -12.49 -8.27
N ARG A 20 -11.23 -12.97 -7.32
CA ARG A 20 -11.26 -12.49 -5.93
C ARG A 20 -10.39 -13.33 -4.98
N ARG A 21 -9.61 -14.28 -5.50
CA ARG A 21 -8.75 -15.16 -4.69
C ARG A 21 -7.73 -14.38 -3.88
N TRP A 22 -7.20 -13.29 -4.43
CA TRP A 22 -6.22 -12.43 -3.76
C TRP A 22 -6.77 -11.77 -2.48
N LEU A 23 -8.08 -11.51 -2.40
CA LEU A 23 -8.72 -11.00 -1.17
C LEU A 23 -8.70 -12.04 -0.04
N ARG A 24 -8.78 -13.32 -0.38
CA ARG A 24 -8.61 -14.39 0.62
C ARG A 24 -7.17 -14.47 1.10
N LEU A 25 -6.19 -14.31 0.19
CA LEU A 25 -4.78 -14.24 0.57
C LEU A 25 -4.52 -13.09 1.54
N ALA A 26 -5.09 -11.91 1.29
CA ALA A 26 -4.98 -10.77 2.20
C ALA A 26 -5.58 -11.02 3.60
N ILE A 27 -6.74 -11.69 3.67
CA ILE A 27 -7.37 -12.05 4.96
C ILE A 27 -6.50 -13.06 5.72
N VAL A 28 -6.00 -14.10 5.04
CA VAL A 28 -5.14 -15.11 5.67
C VAL A 28 -3.82 -14.50 6.11
N ALA A 29 -3.21 -13.63 5.29
CA ALA A 29 -2.01 -12.89 5.66
C ALA A 29 -2.23 -12.04 6.91
N GLY A 30 -3.35 -11.30 6.98
CA GLY A 30 -3.71 -10.52 8.16
C GLY A 30 -3.91 -11.38 9.41
N ALA A 31 -4.61 -12.51 9.30
CA ALA A 31 -4.81 -13.43 10.43
C ALA A 31 -3.50 -14.05 10.93
N LEU A 32 -2.61 -14.46 10.02
CA LEU A 32 -1.29 -14.99 10.38
C LEU A 32 -0.40 -13.91 10.98
N ALA A 33 -0.40 -12.70 10.43
CA ALA A 33 0.34 -11.57 10.98
C ALA A 33 -0.11 -11.25 12.40
N TRP A 34 -1.44 -11.26 12.63
CA TRP A 34 -2.02 -11.06 13.96
C TRP A 34 -1.56 -12.12 14.95
N ALA A 35 -1.68 -13.41 14.58
CA ALA A 35 -1.25 -14.53 15.43
C ALA A 35 0.27 -14.52 15.69
N GLY A 36 1.06 -14.19 14.67
CA GLY A 36 2.51 -14.06 14.77
C GLY A 36 2.94 -12.96 15.73
N SER A 37 2.31 -11.78 15.67
CA SER A 37 2.60 -10.69 16.61
C SER A 37 2.14 -10.98 18.03
N ILE A 38 1.04 -11.73 18.24
CA ILE A 38 0.68 -12.24 19.58
C ILE A 38 1.79 -13.14 20.12
N TRP A 39 2.23 -14.10 19.30
CA TRP A 39 3.28 -15.02 19.70
C TRP A 39 4.57 -14.27 20.02
N ALA A 40 5.02 -13.39 19.14
CA ALA A 40 6.27 -12.65 19.29
C ALA A 40 6.29 -11.79 20.57
N LEU A 41 5.17 -11.16 20.91
CA LEU A 41 5.04 -10.34 22.11
C LEU A 41 4.84 -11.15 23.40
N ALA A 42 4.30 -12.36 23.32
CA ALA A 42 4.03 -13.21 24.49
C ALA A 42 5.14 -14.21 24.81
N ALA A 43 5.84 -14.70 23.78
CA ALA A 43 6.88 -15.72 23.92
C ALA A 43 8.23 -15.09 24.26
N ALA A 44 8.69 -15.33 25.48
CA ALA A 44 10.08 -15.08 25.87
C ALA A 44 11.02 -15.81 24.89
N GLY A 45 12.14 -15.19 24.51
CA GLY A 45 13.08 -15.79 23.57
C GLY A 45 12.98 -15.31 22.13
N THR A 46 11.86 -14.71 21.70
CA THR A 46 11.66 -14.34 20.28
C THR A 46 12.73 -13.38 19.76
N TYR A 47 13.17 -12.46 20.62
CA TYR A 47 14.07 -11.36 20.27
C TYR A 47 15.37 -11.38 21.09
N ASP A 48 15.74 -12.50 21.69
CA ASP A 48 16.91 -12.57 22.58
C ASP A 48 18.24 -12.35 21.84
N THR A 49 18.25 -12.59 20.54
CA THR A 49 19.46 -12.50 19.70
C THR A 49 19.54 -11.20 18.89
N VAL A 50 18.56 -10.30 18.98
CA VAL A 50 18.65 -8.99 18.30
C VAL A 50 19.34 -7.98 19.18
N THR A 51 19.96 -6.96 18.57
CA THR A 51 20.69 -5.93 19.32
C THR A 51 19.74 -5.09 20.19
N PRO A 52 20.25 -4.46 21.26
CA PRO A 52 19.46 -3.52 22.06
C PRO A 52 18.86 -2.36 21.24
N ALA A 53 19.49 -1.96 20.15
CA ALA A 53 18.99 -0.93 19.25
C ALA A 53 17.84 -1.43 18.35
N PHE A 54 17.87 -2.71 17.96
CA PHE A 54 16.82 -3.31 17.11
C PHE A 54 15.59 -3.75 17.93
N LEU A 55 15.79 -4.26 19.15
CA LEU A 55 14.72 -4.75 20.02
C LEU A 55 13.49 -3.83 20.13
N PRO A 56 13.60 -2.53 20.49
CA PRO A 56 12.43 -1.66 20.62
C PRO A 56 11.70 -1.44 19.27
N GLN A 57 12.43 -1.48 18.14
CA GLN A 57 11.83 -1.34 16.81
C GLN A 57 11.02 -2.58 16.46
N ALA A 58 11.55 -3.79 16.70
CA ALA A 58 10.84 -5.05 16.47
C ALA A 58 9.56 -5.16 17.33
N LEU A 59 9.65 -4.81 18.62
CA LEU A 59 8.51 -4.79 19.53
C LEU A 59 7.45 -3.76 19.12
N ALA A 60 7.86 -2.54 18.76
CA ALA A 60 6.94 -1.51 18.26
C ALA A 60 6.25 -1.96 16.97
N GLN A 61 6.98 -2.61 16.07
CA GLN A 61 6.50 -3.15 14.81
C GLN A 61 5.44 -4.24 15.03
N ASP A 62 5.67 -5.18 15.96
CA ASP A 62 4.68 -6.19 16.32
C ASP A 62 3.45 -5.62 16.99
N LEU A 63 3.62 -4.63 17.88
CA LEU A 63 2.49 -3.96 18.51
C LEU A 63 1.59 -3.31 17.44
N VAL A 64 2.19 -2.60 16.48
CA VAL A 64 1.44 -1.97 15.37
C VAL A 64 0.82 -3.01 14.45
N ASN A 65 1.53 -4.10 14.15
CA ASN A 65 0.99 -5.19 13.35
C ASN A 65 -0.24 -5.80 14.01
N LEU A 66 -0.18 -6.04 15.33
CA LEU A 66 -1.25 -6.61 16.13
C LEU A 66 -2.48 -5.71 16.18
N VAL A 67 -2.32 -4.43 16.52
CA VAL A 67 -3.45 -3.55 16.86
C VAL A 67 -3.95 -2.69 15.70
N VAL A 68 -3.11 -2.45 14.69
CA VAL A 68 -3.45 -1.56 13.56
C VAL A 68 -3.43 -2.30 12.23
N ALA A 69 -2.30 -2.90 11.83
CA ALA A 69 -2.11 -3.37 10.47
C ALA A 69 -2.95 -4.61 10.13
N ALA A 70 -2.87 -5.67 10.94
CA ALA A 70 -3.62 -6.89 10.70
C ALA A 70 -5.15 -6.67 10.75
N PRO A 71 -5.71 -5.95 11.74
CA PRO A 71 -7.13 -5.61 11.72
C PRO A 71 -7.53 -4.80 10.47
N THR A 72 -6.72 -3.83 10.07
CA THR A 72 -6.99 -3.01 8.89
C THR A 72 -6.98 -3.85 7.61
N LEU A 73 -6.04 -4.79 7.45
CA LEU A 73 -6.00 -5.73 6.32
C LEU A 73 -7.31 -6.51 6.19
N VAL A 74 -7.75 -7.13 7.29
CA VAL A 74 -8.95 -7.98 7.29
C VAL A 74 -10.21 -7.14 7.00
N VAL A 75 -10.38 -6.03 7.71
CA VAL A 75 -11.54 -5.13 7.53
C VAL A 75 -11.59 -4.57 6.12
N CYS A 76 -10.46 -4.06 5.60
CA CYS A 76 -10.42 -3.48 4.26
C CYS A 76 -10.57 -4.54 3.16
N ALA A 77 -10.11 -5.77 3.36
CA ALA A 77 -10.39 -6.89 2.47
C ALA A 77 -11.90 -7.21 2.42
N ILE A 78 -12.59 -7.21 3.57
CA ILE A 78 -14.05 -7.40 3.61
C ILE A 78 -14.77 -6.25 2.90
N LEU A 79 -14.36 -5.00 3.14
CA LEU A 79 -14.94 -3.83 2.47
C LEU A 79 -14.70 -3.84 0.96
N ALA A 80 -13.50 -4.21 0.51
CA ALA A 80 -13.17 -4.36 -0.90
C ALA A 80 -14.00 -5.48 -1.56
N ARG A 81 -14.23 -6.60 -0.86
CA ARG A 81 -15.16 -7.65 -1.32
C ARG A 81 -16.58 -7.13 -1.47
N ARG A 82 -17.01 -6.18 -0.66
CA ARG A 82 -18.32 -5.48 -0.75
C ARG A 82 -18.36 -4.37 -1.81
N GLY A 83 -17.28 -4.19 -2.59
CA GLY A 83 -17.22 -3.20 -3.68
C GLY A 83 -16.77 -1.80 -3.24
N SER A 84 -16.28 -1.63 -2.01
CA SER A 84 -15.78 -0.33 -1.54
C SER A 84 -14.46 0.03 -2.22
N VAL A 85 -14.47 1.11 -3.01
CA VAL A 85 -13.26 1.66 -3.64
C VAL A 85 -12.27 2.15 -2.60
N ARG A 86 -12.74 2.88 -1.58
CA ARG A 86 -11.87 3.37 -0.50
C ARG A 86 -11.24 2.21 0.27
N GLY A 87 -12.03 1.18 0.58
CA GLY A 87 -11.52 -0.04 1.22
C GLY A 87 -10.47 -0.75 0.38
N LEU A 88 -10.67 -0.82 -0.94
CA LEU A 88 -9.67 -1.38 -1.86
C LEU A 88 -8.35 -0.59 -1.86
N LEU A 89 -8.41 0.74 -1.90
CA LEU A 89 -7.21 1.59 -1.92
C LEU A 89 -6.43 1.49 -0.61
N VAL A 90 -7.12 1.51 0.54
CA VAL A 90 -6.50 1.31 1.85
C VAL A 90 -5.89 -0.09 1.96
N LEU A 91 -6.61 -1.12 1.50
CA LEU A 91 -6.11 -2.50 1.49
C LEU A 91 -4.80 -2.63 0.71
N LEU A 92 -4.71 -2.06 -0.49
CA LEU A 92 -3.49 -2.11 -1.30
C LEU A 92 -2.31 -1.42 -0.61
N GLY A 93 -2.55 -0.29 0.06
CA GLY A 93 -1.51 0.39 0.83
C GLY A 93 -1.01 -0.43 2.01
N VAL A 94 -1.93 -1.01 2.80
CA VAL A 94 -1.58 -1.83 3.97
C VAL A 94 -0.90 -3.13 3.53
N LEU A 95 -1.33 -3.74 2.42
CA LEU A 95 -0.65 -4.90 1.84
C LEU A 95 0.78 -4.55 1.41
N GLY A 96 0.99 -3.41 0.75
CA GLY A 96 2.33 -2.92 0.43
C GLY A 96 3.20 -2.75 1.68
N TYR A 97 2.61 -2.22 2.76
CA TYR A 97 3.31 -2.02 4.04
C TYR A 97 3.68 -3.36 4.66
N THR A 98 2.75 -4.32 4.58
CA THR A 98 2.95 -5.66 5.10
C THR A 98 4.06 -6.38 4.34
N VAL A 99 4.08 -6.28 3.00
CA VAL A 99 5.19 -6.80 2.19
C VAL A 99 6.51 -6.17 2.63
N TYR A 100 6.56 -4.85 2.69
CA TYR A 100 7.77 -4.11 3.07
C TYR A 100 8.29 -4.54 4.45
N ASN A 101 7.44 -4.53 5.47
CA ASN A 101 7.85 -4.91 6.82
C ASN A 101 8.25 -6.39 6.91
N TYR A 102 7.52 -7.29 6.26
CA TYR A 102 7.83 -8.72 6.35
C TYR A 102 9.05 -9.13 5.53
N VAL A 103 9.48 -8.33 4.54
CA VAL A 103 10.83 -8.47 3.98
C VAL A 103 11.88 -8.19 5.06
N ILE A 104 11.73 -7.12 5.85
CA ILE A 104 12.64 -6.83 6.97
C ILE A 104 12.65 -7.99 7.97
N TYR A 105 11.48 -8.52 8.34
CA TYR A 105 11.39 -9.64 9.28
C TYR A 105 12.14 -10.88 8.78
N VAL A 106 11.89 -11.28 7.54
CA VAL A 106 12.46 -12.52 6.96
C VAL A 106 13.98 -12.42 6.77
N PHE A 107 14.51 -11.24 6.45
CA PHE A 107 15.92 -11.07 6.12
C PHE A 107 16.78 -10.45 7.22
N SER A 108 16.17 -9.81 8.23
CA SER A 108 16.90 -9.04 9.24
C SER A 108 16.72 -9.59 10.65
N ILE A 109 15.67 -10.36 10.93
CA ILE A 109 15.53 -11.02 12.23
C ILE A 109 16.18 -12.41 12.14
N PRO A 110 17.05 -12.80 13.10
CA PRO A 110 17.68 -14.12 13.10
C PRO A 110 16.67 -15.27 12.99
N PHE A 111 17.11 -16.36 12.36
CA PHE A 111 16.27 -17.53 12.13
C PHE A 111 15.75 -18.11 13.45
N GLY A 112 14.45 -18.35 13.52
CA GLY A 112 13.79 -18.86 14.72
C GLY A 112 12.41 -19.45 14.44
N PRO A 113 11.66 -19.85 15.48
CA PRO A 113 10.37 -20.53 15.33
C PRO A 113 9.32 -19.76 14.51
N LEU A 114 9.37 -18.43 14.50
CA LEU A 114 8.44 -17.58 13.74
C LEU A 114 8.82 -17.40 12.26
N TYR A 115 10.02 -17.81 11.84
CA TYR A 115 10.49 -17.63 10.48
C TYR A 115 9.54 -18.21 9.41
N PRO A 116 8.99 -19.44 9.55
CA PRO A 116 8.03 -19.96 8.58
C PRO A 116 6.74 -19.13 8.50
N LEU A 117 6.28 -18.60 9.63
CA LEU A 117 5.10 -17.74 9.70
C LEU A 117 5.37 -16.41 8.99
N TRP A 118 6.50 -15.76 9.27
CA TRP A 118 6.89 -14.51 8.59
C TRP A 118 7.00 -14.70 7.09
N THR A 119 7.60 -15.81 6.65
CA THR A 119 7.71 -16.17 5.23
C THR A 119 6.34 -16.39 4.59
N ALA A 120 5.41 -17.05 5.29
CA ALA A 120 4.05 -17.25 4.80
C ALA A 120 3.28 -15.91 4.68
N VAL A 121 3.37 -15.03 5.67
CA VAL A 121 2.75 -13.69 5.62
C VAL A 121 3.33 -12.88 4.46
N LEU A 122 4.65 -12.89 4.27
CA LEU A 122 5.32 -12.21 3.16
C LEU A 122 4.80 -12.72 1.81
N GLY A 123 4.83 -14.03 1.59
CA GLY A 123 4.38 -14.64 0.34
C GLY A 123 2.91 -14.36 0.05
N LEU A 124 2.02 -14.56 1.03
CA LEU A 124 0.59 -14.28 0.87
C LEU A 124 0.31 -12.81 0.57
N SER A 125 0.98 -11.89 1.27
CA SER A 125 0.82 -10.44 1.06
C SER A 125 1.34 -10.04 -0.32
N LEU A 126 2.49 -10.56 -0.75
CA LEU A 126 3.06 -10.29 -2.07
C LEU A 126 2.13 -10.75 -3.20
N PHE A 127 1.65 -11.99 -3.15
CA PHE A 127 0.70 -12.48 -4.16
C PHE A 127 -0.66 -11.80 -4.06
N ALA A 128 -1.07 -11.33 -2.88
CA ALA A 128 -2.26 -10.50 -2.73
C ALA A 128 -2.11 -9.12 -3.40
N VAL A 129 -0.96 -8.46 -3.27
CA VAL A 129 -0.64 -7.20 -3.98
C VAL A 129 -0.67 -7.44 -5.49
N ILE A 130 0.02 -8.46 -5.99
CA ILE A 130 0.06 -8.78 -7.43
C ILE A 130 -1.35 -9.02 -7.97
N GLY A 131 -2.15 -9.83 -7.27
CA GLY A 131 -3.54 -10.09 -7.65
C GLY A 131 -4.41 -8.84 -7.59
N GLY A 132 -4.23 -8.00 -6.57
CA GLY A 132 -4.94 -6.73 -6.41
C GLY A 132 -4.63 -5.74 -7.52
N LEU A 133 -3.36 -5.55 -7.87
CA LEU A 133 -2.91 -4.67 -8.96
C LEU A 133 -3.42 -5.15 -10.32
N ARG A 134 -3.39 -6.47 -10.58
CA ARG A 134 -3.94 -7.04 -11.82
C ARG A 134 -5.46 -6.93 -11.92
N SER A 135 -6.16 -6.90 -10.79
CA SER A 135 -7.61 -6.79 -10.74
C SER A 135 -8.10 -5.35 -10.72
N LEU A 136 -7.20 -4.37 -10.69
CA LEU A 136 -7.52 -2.96 -10.49
C LEU A 136 -7.92 -2.29 -11.82
N PRO A 137 -9.19 -1.90 -12.02
CA PRO A 137 -9.58 -1.13 -13.21
C PRO A 137 -9.13 0.33 -13.03
N ALA A 138 -7.85 0.58 -13.23
CA ALA A 138 -7.19 1.86 -12.94
C ALA A 138 -7.90 3.06 -13.57
N ALA A 139 -8.27 2.97 -14.85
CA ALA A 139 -8.97 4.04 -15.56
C ALA A 139 -10.35 4.35 -14.95
N SER A 140 -11.13 3.30 -14.67
CA SER A 140 -12.46 3.45 -14.06
C SER A 140 -12.38 4.01 -12.64
N ILE A 141 -11.34 3.67 -11.88
CA ILE A 141 -11.11 4.21 -10.54
C ILE A 141 -10.63 5.66 -10.60
N ALA A 142 -9.71 5.99 -11.51
CA ALA A 142 -9.23 7.37 -11.72
C ALA A 142 -10.40 8.34 -12.02
N ALA A 143 -11.35 7.91 -12.86
CA ALA A 143 -12.55 8.70 -13.18
C ALA A 143 -13.45 9.01 -11.97
N ARG A 144 -13.26 8.32 -10.83
CA ARG A 144 -14.01 8.58 -9.58
C ARG A 144 -13.41 9.69 -8.73
N PHE A 145 -12.17 10.11 -8.97
CA PHE A 145 -11.54 11.21 -8.26
C PHE A 145 -12.03 12.54 -8.85
N ARG A 146 -12.68 13.37 -8.02
CA ARG A 146 -13.34 14.60 -8.49
C ARG A 146 -12.53 15.88 -8.28
N SER A 147 -11.47 15.83 -7.46
CA SER A 147 -10.67 17.02 -7.13
C SER A 147 -9.27 16.92 -7.69
N GLU A 148 -8.99 17.71 -8.74
CA GLU A 148 -7.63 17.86 -9.26
C GLU A 148 -6.69 18.51 -8.22
N ARG A 149 -7.24 19.41 -7.39
CA ARG A 149 -6.45 20.09 -6.35
C ARG A 149 -5.97 19.10 -5.30
N ALA A 150 -6.86 18.23 -4.80
CA ALA A 150 -6.49 17.20 -3.83
C ALA A 150 -5.45 16.22 -4.41
N ALA A 151 -5.64 15.80 -5.67
CA ALA A 151 -4.69 14.94 -6.38
C ALA A 151 -3.31 15.60 -6.51
N ARG A 152 -3.24 16.89 -6.87
CA ARG A 152 -1.98 17.63 -6.99
C ARG A 152 -1.27 17.78 -5.65
N VAL A 153 -2.01 18.08 -4.56
CA VAL A 153 -1.43 18.14 -3.22
C VAL A 153 -0.88 16.78 -2.81
N ALA A 154 -1.64 15.69 -3.00
CA ALA A 154 -1.19 14.34 -2.69
C ALA A 154 0.08 13.94 -3.47
N ALA A 155 0.16 14.31 -4.76
CA ALA A 155 1.34 14.09 -5.58
C ALA A 155 2.57 14.83 -5.02
N TRP A 156 2.43 16.13 -4.69
CA TRP A 156 3.54 16.91 -4.13
C TRP A 156 3.96 16.45 -2.75
N VAL A 157 3.01 16.10 -1.87
CA VAL A 157 3.33 15.50 -0.57
C VAL A 157 4.20 14.26 -0.79
N LEU A 158 3.76 13.33 -1.65
CA LEU A 158 4.52 12.12 -1.95
C LEU A 158 5.95 12.41 -2.46
N LEU A 159 6.10 13.34 -3.40
CA LEU A 159 7.40 13.71 -3.97
C LEU A 159 8.33 14.38 -2.95
N VAL A 160 7.79 15.29 -2.13
CA VAL A 160 8.55 15.98 -1.08
C VAL A 160 9.00 14.99 -0.03
N VAL A 161 8.11 14.11 0.45
CA VAL A 161 8.49 13.12 1.46
C VAL A 161 9.55 12.16 0.92
N ALA A 162 9.40 11.67 -0.32
CA ALA A 162 10.42 10.83 -0.95
C ALA A 162 11.77 11.56 -1.07
N GLY A 163 11.76 12.83 -1.49
CA GLY A 163 12.98 13.64 -1.54
C GLY A 163 13.66 13.82 -0.17
N LEU A 164 12.87 14.01 0.89
CA LEU A 164 13.38 14.12 2.26
C LEU A 164 14.02 12.82 2.74
N PHE A 165 13.36 11.67 2.55
CA PHE A 165 13.93 10.37 2.92
C PHE A 165 15.18 10.04 2.10
N ALA A 166 15.17 10.32 0.79
CA ALA A 166 16.36 10.16 -0.05
C ALA A 166 17.55 10.95 0.50
N LEU A 167 17.33 12.20 0.93
CA LEU A 167 18.38 13.02 1.53
C LEU A 167 18.86 12.47 2.88
N ILE A 168 17.95 11.95 3.71
CA ILE A 168 18.29 11.36 5.02
C ILE A 168 19.19 10.13 4.81
N TRP A 169 18.80 9.21 3.93
CA TRP A 169 19.57 8.00 3.66
C TRP A 169 20.92 8.31 3.03
N LEU A 170 20.94 9.17 1.99
CA LEU A 170 22.19 9.56 1.32
C LEU A 170 23.16 10.31 2.25
N ARG A 171 22.64 11.02 3.26
CA ARG A 171 23.48 11.72 4.25
C ARG A 171 24.28 10.75 5.12
N GLU A 172 23.81 9.53 5.32
CA GLU A 172 24.55 8.48 6.02
C GLU A 172 25.42 7.68 5.04
N ASP A 173 24.81 7.21 3.95
CA ASP A 173 25.42 6.20 3.09
C ASP A 173 26.57 6.75 2.24
N VAL A 174 26.44 7.98 1.72
CA VAL A 174 27.49 8.56 0.86
C VAL A 174 28.79 8.78 1.65
N PRO A 175 28.79 9.41 2.84
CA PRO A 175 30.00 9.52 3.65
C PRO A 175 30.61 8.16 4.02
N ALA A 176 29.81 7.17 4.40
CA ALA A 176 30.31 5.83 4.75
C ALA A 176 31.02 5.16 3.56
N LEU A 177 30.43 5.26 2.36
CA LEU A 177 31.03 4.74 1.12
C LEU A 177 32.33 5.45 0.77
N LEU A 178 32.38 6.78 0.88
CA LEU A 178 33.59 7.56 0.59
C LEU A 178 34.71 7.29 1.60
N ALA A 179 34.36 7.00 2.85
CA ALA A 179 35.31 6.66 3.91
C ALA A 179 35.74 5.19 3.89
N GLY A 180 35.09 4.32 3.11
CA GLY A 180 35.33 2.88 3.13
C GLY A 180 34.94 2.21 4.45
N THR A 181 34.00 2.79 5.20
CA THR A 181 33.53 2.27 6.49
C THR A 181 32.14 1.64 6.35
N PRO A 182 31.76 0.69 7.22
CA PRO A 182 30.38 0.24 7.31
C PRO A 182 29.42 1.40 7.61
N GLN A 183 28.20 1.27 7.13
CA GLN A 183 27.09 2.17 7.47
C GLN A 183 26.71 2.01 8.95
N GLY A 184 26.69 3.12 9.69
CA GLY A 184 26.51 3.13 11.15
C GLY A 184 25.20 2.48 11.59
N SER A 185 24.10 2.75 10.88
CA SER A 185 22.79 2.19 11.17
C SER A 185 22.73 0.66 11.04
N SER A 186 23.53 0.02 10.17
CA SER A 186 23.57 -1.45 10.18
C SER A 186 24.51 -2.01 11.22
N VAL A 187 25.56 -1.30 11.60
CA VAL A 187 26.41 -1.70 12.74
C VAL A 187 25.58 -1.72 14.02
N ASP A 188 24.76 -0.70 14.26
CA ASP A 188 23.86 -0.64 15.43
C ASP A 188 22.85 -1.81 15.47
N LEU A 189 22.41 -2.27 14.29
CA LEU A 189 21.46 -3.36 14.14
C LEU A 189 22.13 -4.75 14.04
N ASP A 190 23.46 -4.81 13.99
CA ASP A 190 24.25 -6.02 13.68
C ASP A 190 23.79 -6.71 12.38
N LEU A 191 23.64 -5.90 11.32
CA LEU A 191 23.20 -6.34 10.00
C LEU A 191 24.28 -6.08 8.93
N PRO A 192 24.31 -6.86 7.83
CA PRO A 192 25.23 -6.61 6.73
C PRO A 192 25.00 -5.25 6.05
N THR A 193 23.73 -4.86 5.92
CA THR A 193 23.26 -3.61 5.30
C THR A 193 21.96 -3.17 5.97
N ASN A 194 21.64 -1.88 5.94
CA ASN A 194 20.41 -1.39 6.52
C ASN A 194 19.25 -1.77 5.58
N PRO A 195 18.31 -2.62 6.04
CA PRO A 195 17.26 -3.13 5.19
C PRO A 195 16.29 -2.02 4.76
N VAL A 196 16.10 -0.98 5.57
CA VAL A 196 15.25 0.18 5.24
C VAL A 196 15.86 0.98 4.09
N HIS A 197 17.15 1.33 4.16
CA HIS A 197 17.81 2.07 3.08
C HIS A 197 17.75 1.28 1.76
N THR A 198 18.04 -0.02 1.84
CA THR A 198 18.02 -0.92 0.69
C THR A 198 16.63 -0.96 0.04
N LEU A 199 15.58 -1.22 0.83
CA LEU A 199 14.21 -1.25 0.33
C LEU A 199 13.78 0.10 -0.22
N ASP A 200 14.25 1.17 0.41
CA ASP A 200 13.88 2.50 -0.01
C ASP A 200 14.47 2.88 -1.37
N TYR A 201 15.75 2.55 -1.60
CA TYR A 201 16.40 2.79 -2.87
C TYR A 201 15.84 1.95 -4.02
N ILE A 202 15.53 0.67 -3.79
CA ILE A 202 15.08 -0.21 -4.88
C ILE A 202 13.59 -0.05 -5.19
N PHE A 203 12.78 0.30 -4.19
CA PHE A 203 11.33 0.25 -4.31
C PHE A 203 10.66 1.54 -3.89
N PHE A 204 10.85 2.00 -2.66
CA PHE A 204 10.08 3.11 -2.10
C PHE A 204 10.26 4.40 -2.90
N LEU A 205 11.51 4.89 -3.01
CA LEU A 205 11.82 6.16 -3.62
C LEU A 205 11.48 6.16 -5.11
N PRO A 206 11.91 5.15 -5.92
CA PRO A 206 11.54 5.11 -7.34
C PRO A 206 10.03 5.07 -7.54
N SER A 207 9.30 4.29 -6.72
CA SER A 207 7.84 4.18 -6.83
C SER A 207 7.14 5.48 -6.46
N ALA A 208 7.61 6.16 -5.40
CA ALA A 208 7.06 7.45 -4.98
C ALA A 208 7.23 8.51 -6.06
N PHE A 209 8.42 8.59 -6.68
CA PHE A 209 8.68 9.50 -7.80
C PHE A 209 7.83 9.14 -9.02
N LEU A 210 7.75 7.87 -9.40
CA LEU A 210 6.96 7.41 -10.55
C LEU A 210 5.47 7.70 -10.38
N VAL A 211 4.92 7.39 -9.21
CA VAL A 211 3.50 7.58 -8.90
C VAL A 211 3.18 9.06 -8.71
N GLY A 212 4.02 9.82 -8.01
CA GLY A 212 3.84 11.26 -7.80
C GLY A 212 3.89 12.04 -9.11
N THR A 213 4.94 11.84 -9.91
CA THR A 213 5.04 12.48 -11.24
C THR A 213 3.96 11.98 -12.19
N GLY A 214 3.61 10.69 -12.15
CA GLY A 214 2.50 10.14 -12.91
C GLY A 214 1.16 10.82 -12.59
N LEU A 215 0.91 11.14 -11.31
CA LEU A 215 -0.31 11.83 -10.90
C LEU A 215 -0.32 13.30 -11.35
N LEU A 216 0.83 13.98 -11.31
CA LEU A 216 0.97 15.33 -11.88
C LEU A 216 0.70 15.35 -13.40
N HIS A 217 1.08 14.29 -14.11
CA HIS A 217 0.78 14.09 -15.53
C HIS A 217 -0.61 13.47 -15.79
N ARG A 218 -1.47 13.39 -14.77
CA ARG A 218 -2.84 12.84 -14.87
C ARG A 218 -2.90 11.41 -15.44
N ARG A 219 -1.88 10.58 -15.18
CA ARG A 219 -1.87 9.18 -15.63
C ARG A 219 -2.92 8.38 -14.83
N PRO A 220 -3.81 7.61 -15.48
CA PRO A 220 -4.92 6.96 -14.78
C PRO A 220 -4.50 6.00 -13.66
N PHE A 221 -3.39 5.26 -13.83
CA PHE A 221 -2.90 4.36 -12.78
C PHE A 221 -2.41 5.09 -11.52
N ALA A 222 -1.97 6.35 -11.66
CA ALA A 222 -1.34 7.09 -10.58
C ALA A 222 -2.34 7.52 -9.50
N TYR A 223 -3.61 7.74 -9.84
CA TYR A 223 -4.65 8.10 -8.86
C TYR A 223 -4.83 7.05 -7.76
N PRO A 224 -5.18 5.79 -8.08
CA PRO A 224 -5.28 4.76 -7.05
C PRO A 224 -3.92 4.43 -6.43
N ALA A 225 -2.83 4.48 -7.20
CA ALA A 225 -1.50 4.21 -6.68
C ALA A 225 -1.07 5.23 -5.62
N THR A 226 -1.29 6.54 -5.83
CA THR A 226 -0.96 7.57 -4.83
C THR A 226 -1.76 7.39 -3.55
N ALA A 227 -3.06 7.08 -3.66
CA ALA A 227 -3.88 6.82 -2.48
C ALA A 227 -3.35 5.62 -1.67
N ALA A 228 -3.05 4.51 -2.34
CA ALA A 228 -2.46 3.34 -1.69
C ALA A 228 -1.06 3.62 -1.12
N PHE A 229 -0.24 4.38 -1.83
CA PHE A 229 1.13 4.68 -1.42
C PHE A 229 1.19 5.64 -0.21
N LEU A 230 0.28 6.61 -0.12
CA LEU A 230 0.16 7.43 1.09
C LEU A 230 -0.28 6.60 2.29
N VAL A 231 -1.19 5.64 2.11
CA VAL A 231 -1.57 4.69 3.18
C VAL A 231 -0.35 3.86 3.59
N PHE A 232 0.39 3.30 2.63
CA PHE A 232 1.65 2.60 2.87
C PHE A 232 2.62 3.42 3.75
N MET A 233 2.83 4.69 3.41
CA MET A 233 3.73 5.57 4.14
C MET A 233 3.26 5.86 5.56
N ILE A 234 1.97 6.16 5.74
CA ILE A 234 1.38 6.39 7.06
C ILE A 234 1.62 5.17 7.95
N PHE A 235 1.34 3.97 7.43
CA PHE A 235 1.55 2.72 8.18
C PHE A 235 3.02 2.50 8.52
N THR A 236 3.95 2.90 7.65
CA THR A 236 5.40 2.84 7.93
C THR A 236 5.83 3.83 9.02
N CYS A 237 5.15 4.98 9.15
CA CYS A 237 5.43 5.94 10.22
C CYS A 237 4.92 5.48 11.60
N VAL A 238 3.87 4.66 11.69
CA VAL A 238 3.27 4.31 12.99
C VAL A 238 4.27 3.58 13.92
N PRO A 239 4.99 2.53 13.49
CA PRO A 239 5.99 1.87 14.33
C PRO A 239 7.12 2.81 14.77
N ILE A 240 7.54 3.72 13.90
CA ILE A 240 8.59 4.72 14.21
C ILE A 240 8.12 5.64 15.34
N VAL A 241 6.85 6.09 15.30
CA VAL A 241 6.25 6.92 16.35
C VAL A 241 6.05 6.12 17.66
N VAL A 242 5.79 4.82 17.56
CA VAL A 242 5.59 3.94 18.73
C VAL A 242 6.92 3.57 19.41
N THR A 243 8.02 3.51 18.66
CA THR A 243 9.34 3.05 19.16
C THR A 243 9.82 3.76 20.43
N PRO A 244 9.78 5.12 20.55
CA PRO A 244 10.17 5.80 21.79
C PRO A 244 9.35 5.39 23.02
N PHE A 245 8.06 5.09 22.84
CA PHE A 245 7.22 4.61 23.94
C PHE A 245 7.62 3.20 24.39
N VAL A 246 7.96 2.33 23.44
CA VAL A 246 8.49 0.99 23.73
C VAL A 246 9.83 1.10 24.44
N GLN A 247 10.74 1.96 23.98
CA GLN A 247 12.01 2.24 24.66
C GLN A 247 11.80 2.62 26.12
N ALA A 248 10.87 3.55 26.39
CA ALA A 248 10.52 3.96 27.75
C ALA A 248 9.98 2.79 28.58
N ALA A 249 9.12 1.94 27.99
CA ALA A 249 8.52 0.80 28.68
C ALA A 249 9.54 -0.29 29.06
N ILE A 250 10.60 -0.47 28.26
CA ILE A 250 11.66 -1.47 28.50
C ILE A 250 12.90 -0.89 29.21
N GLY A 251 12.82 0.36 29.69
CA GLY A 251 13.90 1.02 30.45
C GLY A 251 15.07 1.54 29.61
N GLN A 252 14.92 1.65 28.28
CA GLN A 252 15.90 2.29 27.41
C GLN A 252 15.67 3.81 27.31
N THR A 253 16.70 4.56 26.90
CA THR A 253 16.58 6.00 26.64
C THR A 253 15.70 6.25 25.42
N PRO A 254 14.54 6.91 25.57
CA PRO A 254 13.62 7.12 24.46
C PRO A 254 14.10 8.21 23.50
N ALA A 255 13.96 7.96 22.20
CA ALA A 255 14.25 8.93 21.15
C ALA A 255 13.08 9.91 20.91
N TRP A 256 12.68 10.69 21.93
CA TRP A 256 11.53 11.61 21.86
C TRP A 256 11.62 12.66 20.75
N SER A 257 12.84 13.03 20.34
CA SER A 257 13.09 13.98 19.25
C SER A 257 12.51 13.53 17.91
N LEU A 258 12.28 12.22 17.71
CA LEU A 258 11.70 11.68 16.48
C LEU A 258 10.19 11.92 16.36
N LEU A 259 9.47 12.10 17.47
CA LEU A 259 8.01 12.25 17.47
C LEU A 259 7.55 13.48 16.70
N GLY A 260 8.24 14.61 16.87
CA GLY A 260 7.91 15.87 16.18
C GLY A 260 7.93 15.75 14.65
N PRO A 261 9.09 15.48 14.03
CA PRO A 261 9.21 15.42 12.58
C PRO A 261 8.39 14.28 11.96
N ILE A 262 8.48 13.06 12.50
CA ILE A 262 7.78 11.90 11.93
C ILE A 262 6.27 11.99 12.17
N GLY A 263 5.83 12.47 13.34
CA GLY A 263 4.43 12.70 13.64
C GLY A 263 3.81 13.77 12.75
N ALA A 264 4.50 14.90 12.54
CA ALA A 264 4.04 15.94 11.63
C ALA A 264 3.90 15.42 10.19
N LEU A 265 4.88 14.65 9.71
CA LEU A 265 4.86 14.02 8.40
C LEU A 265 3.66 13.07 8.25
N ALA A 266 3.44 12.20 9.24
CA ALA A 266 2.32 11.27 9.28
C ALA A 266 0.97 12.01 9.22
N LEU A 267 0.82 13.10 9.96
CA LEU A 267 -0.39 13.93 9.96
C LEU A 267 -0.63 14.63 8.61
N VAL A 268 0.43 15.15 7.97
CA VAL A 268 0.33 15.74 6.63
C VAL A 268 -0.11 14.69 5.60
N MET A 269 0.50 13.50 5.63
CA MET A 269 0.12 12.40 4.74
C MET A 269 -1.31 11.93 5.01
N LEU A 270 -1.71 11.82 6.29
CA LEU A 270 -3.06 11.44 6.69
C LEU A 270 -4.09 12.46 6.20
N GLY A 271 -3.86 13.75 6.43
CA GLY A 271 -4.74 14.81 5.93
C GLY A 271 -4.85 14.79 4.41
N SER A 272 -3.72 14.59 3.72
CA SER A 272 -3.67 14.50 2.27
C SER A 272 -4.48 13.32 1.72
N VAL A 273 -4.29 12.11 2.27
CA VAL A 273 -5.00 10.92 1.79
C VAL A 273 -6.48 10.94 2.16
N LEU A 274 -6.85 11.46 3.34
CA LEU A 274 -8.24 11.61 3.71
C LEU A 274 -8.96 12.60 2.80
N TRP A 275 -8.32 13.74 2.50
CA TRP A 275 -8.87 14.71 1.56
C TRP A 275 -9.01 14.11 0.15
N LEU A 276 -8.00 13.39 -0.31
CA LEU A 276 -8.03 12.71 -1.61
C LEU A 276 -9.15 11.67 -1.66
N LEU A 277 -9.28 10.80 -0.66
CA LEU A 277 -10.29 9.75 -0.59
C LEU A 277 -11.71 10.29 -0.39
N ALA A 278 -11.88 11.43 0.28
CA ALA A 278 -13.16 12.11 0.43
C ALA A 278 -13.73 12.53 -0.93
N THR A 279 -12.87 12.80 -1.92
CA THR A 279 -13.26 13.21 -3.27
C THR A 279 -13.62 12.03 -4.19
N VAL A 280 -13.48 10.79 -3.71
CA VAL A 280 -13.79 9.56 -4.47
C VAL A 280 -15.26 9.20 -4.30
N THR A 281 -15.97 8.96 -5.41
CA THR A 281 -17.36 8.48 -5.40
C THR A 281 -17.45 6.98 -5.08
N GLY A 282 -18.41 6.59 -4.22
CA GLY A 282 -18.33 5.35 -3.42
C GLY A 282 -18.85 4.04 -4.04
N LYS A 283 -19.55 4.05 -5.19
CA LYS A 283 -20.09 2.82 -5.80
C LYS A 283 -19.62 2.67 -7.25
N SER A 284 -19.17 1.47 -7.59
CA SER A 284 -19.17 0.99 -8.96
C SER A 284 -20.61 0.79 -9.40
N GLU A 285 -21.13 1.66 -10.28
CA GLU A 285 -22.22 1.21 -11.14
C GLU A 285 -21.70 -0.03 -11.89
N PRO A 286 -22.43 -1.17 -11.84
CA PRO A 286 -22.11 -2.30 -12.70
C PRO A 286 -22.18 -1.82 -14.15
N ALA A 287 -21.25 -2.28 -14.99
CA ALA A 287 -21.20 -1.93 -16.41
C ALA A 287 -22.53 -2.22 -17.15
N ASP A 288 -23.35 -3.14 -16.61
CA ASP A 288 -24.71 -3.44 -17.07
C ASP A 288 -25.69 -2.27 -16.95
N ALA A 289 -25.58 -1.42 -15.92
CA ALA A 289 -26.53 -0.31 -15.74
C ALA A 289 -26.30 0.83 -16.74
N ALA A 290 -25.07 0.97 -17.24
CA ALA A 290 -24.72 1.97 -18.26
C ALA A 290 -25.14 1.53 -19.67
N THR A 291 -25.15 0.22 -19.94
CA THR A 291 -25.63 -0.34 -21.21
C THR A 291 -27.15 -0.41 -21.29
N VAL A 292 -27.85 -0.73 -20.19
CA VAL A 292 -29.31 -0.70 -20.14
C VAL A 292 -29.87 0.71 -20.36
N ARG A 293 -29.24 1.74 -19.76
CA ARG A 293 -29.66 3.15 -19.96
C ARG A 293 -29.44 3.70 -21.37
N LEU A 294 -28.52 3.11 -22.14
CA LEU A 294 -28.30 3.47 -23.55
C LEU A 294 -29.21 2.69 -24.50
N GLY A 295 -29.76 1.54 -24.08
CA GLY A 295 -30.70 0.74 -24.86
C GLY A 295 -32.17 1.16 -24.74
N GLU A 296 -32.57 1.80 -23.64
CA GLU A 296 -33.96 2.26 -23.41
C GLU A 296 -34.25 3.67 -23.98
N GLY A 297 -33.24 4.37 -24.53
CA GLY A 297 -33.35 5.76 -24.98
C GLY A 297 -33.79 5.99 -26.43
N ASP A 298 -33.74 4.99 -27.30
CA ASP A 298 -33.94 5.16 -28.75
C ASP A 298 -35.30 4.64 -29.28
N GLY A 299 -36.27 4.40 -28.38
CA GLY A 299 -37.60 3.90 -28.72
C GLY A 299 -38.71 4.96 -28.66
N VAL A 300 -38.60 6.08 -29.36
CA VAL A 300 -39.71 7.05 -29.52
C VAL A 300 -40.05 7.28 -30.99
N ALA A 301 -41.20 6.70 -31.37
CA ALA A 301 -42.17 7.02 -32.42
C ALA A 301 -41.78 7.97 -33.57
N VAL A 302 -41.98 7.48 -34.80
CA VAL A 302 -42.38 8.31 -35.95
C VAL A 302 -43.70 7.78 -36.48
N GLU A 303 -44.73 8.63 -36.37
CA GLU A 303 -46.05 8.54 -36.99
C GLU A 303 -45.97 8.39 -38.51
N GLY A 304 -46.92 7.63 -39.06
CA GLY A 304 -47.23 7.60 -40.47
C GLY A 304 -48.72 7.30 -40.65
N GLU A 305 -49.55 8.34 -40.47
CA GLU A 305 -50.90 8.37 -41.04
C GLU A 305 -50.77 8.42 -42.57
N ASP A 306 -51.31 7.43 -43.27
CA ASP A 306 -51.62 7.55 -44.70
C ASP A 306 -53.14 7.49 -44.88
N LYS A 307 -53.70 8.65 -45.24
CA LYS A 307 -55.00 8.79 -45.89
C LYS A 307 -54.75 8.97 -47.39
N ILE A 308 -55.22 7.98 -48.16
CA ILE A 308 -55.94 8.02 -49.46
C ILE A 308 -55.66 6.71 -50.19
#